data_AF-K1U6T2-F1
#
_entry.id   AF-K1U6T2-F1
#
_cell.length_a   1.000
_cell.length_b   1.000
_cell.length_c   1.000
_cell.angle_alpha   90.00
_cell.angle_beta   90.00
_cell.angle_gamma   90.00
#
_symmetry.space_group_name_H-M   'P 1'
#
loop_
_entity.id
_entity.type
_entity.pdbx_description
1 polymer ?
#
loop_
_entity_poly.entity_id
_entity_poly.type
_entity_poly.pdbx_seq_one_letter_code
_entity_poly.pdbx_strand_id
1 'polypeptide(L)'
;DAVGQYPEPYRSLYDNIETCPEEYLLWFHHVPWTYKMKSGSTLWQELCMKYNMGVAMVEVYRDFWHTSAKQYMKGHEQEWQHTDSLLNVQLENAKEWRNTCLKYFQTFSKMKIYE
;
A
#
# COMPACT_ATOMS: atom_id res chain seq x y z
N ASP A 1 14.22 -4.53 -23.93
CA ASP A 1 13.21 -4.32 -22.85
C ASP A 1 13.69 -3.20 -21.94
N ALA A 2 12.89 -2.77 -20.95
CA ALA A 2 13.32 -1.78 -19.96
C ALA A 2 14.38 -2.32 -18.98
N VAL A 3 14.34 -3.62 -18.67
CA VAL A 3 15.27 -4.28 -17.74
C VAL A 3 16.71 -4.31 -18.25
N GLY A 4 16.93 -4.29 -19.57
CA GLY A 4 18.24 -4.22 -20.21
C GLY A 4 19.05 -2.97 -19.87
N GLN A 5 18.40 -1.92 -19.34
CA GLN A 5 19.07 -0.72 -18.84
C GLN A 5 19.81 -0.95 -17.51
N TYR A 6 19.49 -2.02 -16.78
CA TYR A 6 20.16 -2.37 -15.54
C TYR A 6 21.40 -3.26 -15.78
N PRO A 7 22.46 -3.15 -14.95
CA PRO A 7 23.56 -4.10 -14.94
C PRO A 7 23.17 -5.41 -14.26
N GLU A 8 23.97 -6.47 -14.44
CA GLU A 8 23.83 -7.69 -13.64
C GLU A 8 24.22 -7.45 -12.17
N PRO A 9 23.57 -8.14 -11.20
CA PRO A 9 22.54 -9.17 -11.37
C PRO A 9 21.10 -8.62 -11.52
N TYR A 10 20.91 -7.30 -11.45
CA TYR A 10 19.57 -6.68 -11.41
C TYR A 10 18.77 -6.87 -12.68
N ARG A 11 19.44 -6.87 -13.84
CA ARG A 11 18.81 -7.22 -15.12
C ARG A 11 18.14 -8.58 -15.03
N SER A 12 18.91 -9.63 -14.73
CA SER A 12 18.37 -11.00 -14.63
C SER A 12 17.36 -11.15 -13.49
N LEU A 13 17.58 -10.46 -12.36
CA LEU A 13 16.69 -10.50 -11.20
C LEU A 13 15.30 -9.95 -11.53
N TYR A 14 15.23 -8.80 -12.20
CA TYR A 14 13.96 -8.14 -12.56
C TYR A 14 13.30 -8.75 -13.79
N ASP A 15 14.07 -9.29 -14.74
CA ASP A 15 13.54 -9.92 -15.95
C ASP A 15 12.88 -11.29 -15.68
N ASN A 16 13.30 -12.00 -14.64
CA ASN A 16 12.72 -13.28 -14.28
C ASN A 16 11.60 -13.12 -13.24
N ILE A 17 10.36 -13.45 -13.65
CA ILE A 17 9.15 -13.37 -12.81
C ILE A 17 9.25 -14.16 -11.49
N GLU A 18 9.96 -15.29 -11.47
CA GLU A 18 10.10 -16.13 -10.27
C GLU A 18 11.07 -15.53 -9.24
N THR A 19 12.03 -14.72 -9.71
CA THR A 19 13.05 -14.10 -8.85
C THR A 19 12.78 -12.62 -8.58
N CYS A 20 11.93 -11.97 -9.38
CA CYS A 20 11.60 -10.57 -9.23
C CYS A 20 10.98 -10.31 -7.85
N PRO A 21 11.49 -9.32 -7.09
CA PRO A 21 10.86 -8.91 -5.84
C PRO A 21 9.41 -8.46 -6.07
N GLU A 22 8.50 -8.82 -5.17
CA GLU A 22 7.06 -8.60 -5.38
C GLU A 22 6.69 -7.11 -5.41
N GLU A 23 7.44 -6.29 -4.68
CA GLU A 23 7.33 -4.82 -4.71
C GLU A 23 7.64 -4.23 -6.09
N TYR A 24 8.35 -4.96 -6.96
CA TYR A 24 8.70 -4.56 -8.32
C TYR A 24 8.00 -5.36 -9.40
N LEU A 25 7.19 -6.37 -9.03
CA LEU A 25 6.54 -7.27 -10.00
C LEU A 25 5.77 -6.48 -11.07
N LEU A 26 4.89 -5.57 -10.65
CA LEU A 26 4.04 -4.80 -11.57
C LEU A 26 4.77 -3.70 -12.35
N TRP A 27 6.04 -3.42 -12.03
CA TRP A 27 6.87 -2.51 -12.83
C TRP A 27 7.42 -3.18 -14.09
N PHE A 28 7.73 -4.48 -13.99
CA PHE A 28 8.43 -5.22 -15.04
C PHE A 28 7.58 -6.32 -15.68
N HIS A 29 6.54 -6.79 -15.00
CA HIS A 29 5.72 -7.92 -15.43
C HIS A 29 4.24 -7.56 -15.49
N HIS A 30 3.61 -7.94 -16.60
CA HIS A 30 2.16 -7.99 -16.68
C HIS A 30 1.68 -9.42 -16.38
N VAL A 31 0.92 -9.59 -15.30
CA VAL A 31 0.46 -10.89 -14.82
C VAL A 31 -1.07 -10.90 -14.65
N PRO A 32 -1.74 -12.06 -14.74
CA PRO A 32 -3.18 -12.13 -14.50
C PRO A 32 -3.52 -11.82 -13.03
N TRP A 33 -4.74 -11.35 -12.78
CA TRP A 33 -5.27 -11.12 -11.42
C TRP A 33 -5.23 -12.35 -10.50
N THR A 34 -5.18 -13.55 -11.08
CA THR A 34 -5.10 -14.86 -10.41
C THR A 34 -3.67 -15.31 -10.13
N TYR A 35 -2.65 -14.57 -10.57
CA TYR A 35 -1.24 -14.87 -10.31
C TYR A 35 -1.00 -15.04 -8.82
N LYS A 36 -0.25 -16.08 -8.44
CA LYS A 36 0.00 -16.45 -7.05
C LYS A 36 1.23 -15.72 -6.52
N MET A 37 0.98 -14.88 -5.52
CA MET A 37 2.00 -14.17 -4.77
C MET A 37 2.68 -15.15 -3.78
N LYS A 38 3.85 -14.80 -3.25
CA LYS A 38 4.62 -15.58 -2.28
C LYS A 38 3.84 -15.89 -1.00
N SER A 39 2.86 -15.06 -0.66
CA SER A 39 1.92 -15.32 0.44
C SER A 39 0.91 -16.45 0.16
N GLY A 40 0.78 -16.89 -1.09
CA GLY A 40 -0.25 -17.83 -1.56
C GLY A 40 -1.57 -17.18 -1.98
N SER A 41 -1.76 -15.90 -1.66
CA SER A 41 -2.85 -15.06 -2.15
C SER A 41 -2.70 -14.79 -3.65
N THR A 42 -3.80 -14.48 -4.33
CA THR A 42 -3.70 -13.96 -5.70
C THR A 42 -3.25 -12.50 -5.70
N LEU A 43 -2.73 -12.01 -6.83
CA LEU A 43 -2.42 -10.60 -7.01
C LEU A 43 -3.60 -9.69 -6.63
N TRP A 44 -4.82 -10.05 -7.04
CA TRP A 44 -6.02 -9.28 -6.69
C TRP A 44 -6.28 -9.24 -5.17
N GLN A 45 -6.11 -10.36 -4.48
CA GLN A 45 -6.28 -10.43 -3.03
C GLN A 45 -5.22 -9.60 -2.30
N GLU A 46 -3.95 -9.72 -2.70
CA GLU A 46 -2.87 -8.91 -2.16
C GLU A 46 -3.10 -7.42 -2.40
N LEU A 47 -3.53 -7.03 -3.61
CA LEU A 47 -3.84 -5.64 -3.91
C LEU A 47 -4.92 -5.08 -2.96
N CYS A 48 -6.04 -5.80 -2.79
CA CYS A 48 -7.09 -5.41 -1.84
C CYS A 48 -6.52 -5.27 -0.42
N MET A 49 -5.80 -6.28 0.04
CA MET A 49 -5.21 -6.30 1.39
C MET A 49 -4.24 -5.14 1.60
N LYS A 50 -3.35 -4.84 0.64
CA LYS A 50 -2.39 -3.73 0.77
C LYS A 50 -3.07 -2.37 0.90
N TYR A 51 -4.15 -2.13 0.16
CA TYR A 51 -4.93 -0.89 0.33
C TYR A 51 -5.67 -0.85 1.68
N ASN A 52 -6.21 -1.98 2.16
CA ASN A 52 -6.83 -2.04 3.50
C ASN A 52 -5.80 -1.82 4.61
N MET A 53 -4.64 -2.46 4.50
CA MET A 53 -3.51 -2.27 5.42
C MET A 53 -3.05 -0.81 5.46
N GLY A 54 -3.03 -0.12 4.31
CA GLY A 54 -2.71 1.30 4.25
C GLY A 54 -3.64 2.15 5.13
N VAL A 55 -4.95 1.89 5.10
CA VAL A 55 -5.93 2.56 5.97
C VAL A 55 -5.69 2.22 7.44
N ALA A 56 -5.56 0.92 7.75
CA ALA A 56 -5.34 0.45 9.13
C ALA A 56 -4.07 1.03 9.76
N MET A 57 -3.00 1.19 8.97
CA MET A 57 -1.76 1.82 9.45
C MET A 57 -1.97 3.30 9.84
N VAL A 58 -2.80 4.05 9.11
CA VAL A 58 -3.12 5.45 9.48
C VAL A 58 -3.95 5.50 10.76
N GLU A 59 -4.85 4.53 10.97
CA GLU A 59 -5.57 4.40 12.25
C GLU A 59 -4.60 4.17 13.41
N VAL A 60 -3.62 3.28 13.24
CA VAL A 60 -2.54 3.06 14.23
C VAL A 60 -1.73 4.33 14.49
N TYR A 61 -1.41 5.13 13.46
CA TYR A 61 -0.69 6.40 13.63
C TYR A 61 -1.49 7.39 14.47
N ARG A 62 -2.81 7.47 14.25
CA ARG A 62 -3.70 8.32 15.05
C ARG A 62 -3.77 7.87 16.49
N ASP A 63 -3.94 6.58 16.72
CA ASP A 63 -3.98 6.02 18.07
C ASP A 63 -2.67 6.28 18.81
N PHE A 64 -1.53 6.10 18.13
CA PHE A 64 -0.22 6.45 18.67
C PHE A 64 -0.10 7.94 18.99
N TRP A 65 -0.60 8.82 18.10
CA TRP A 65 -0.60 10.28 18.30
C TRP A 65 -1.43 10.72 19.51
N HIS A 66 -2.56 10.06 19.74
CA HIS A 66 -3.47 10.33 20.86
C HIS A 66 -3.00 9.76 22.19
N THR A 67 -2.17 8.72 22.16
CA THR A 67 -1.72 7.98 23.34
C THR A 67 -0.24 8.23 23.61
N SER A 68 0.63 7.43 22.99
CA SER A 68 2.05 7.35 23.27
C SER A 68 2.79 8.65 22.97
N ALA A 69 2.43 9.35 21.89
CA ALA A 69 3.06 10.62 21.51
C ALA A 69 2.66 11.78 22.42
N LYS A 70 1.47 11.74 23.02
CA LYS A 70 0.87 12.85 23.76
C LYS A 70 1.74 13.33 24.92
N GLN A 71 2.47 12.42 25.58
CA GLN A 71 3.37 12.76 26.69
C GLN A 71 4.55 13.66 26.25
N TYR A 72 4.99 13.55 24.99
CA TYR A 72 6.10 14.32 24.45
C TYR A 72 5.68 15.72 23.97
N MET A 73 4.37 15.99 23.90
CA MET A 73 3.82 17.23 23.35
C MET A 73 3.36 18.23 24.42
N LYS A 74 3.74 18.01 25.68
CA LYS A 74 3.44 18.94 26.78
C LYS A 74 4.13 20.28 26.53
N GLY A 75 3.36 21.37 26.48
CA GLY A 75 3.84 22.71 26.13
C GLY A 75 3.87 23.00 24.62
N HIS A 76 3.41 22.06 23.79
CA HIS A 76 3.30 22.16 22.33
C HIS A 76 1.87 21.78 21.87
N GLU A 77 0.86 22.27 22.58
CA GLU A 77 -0.53 21.87 22.35
C GLU A 77 -1.04 22.30 20.96
N GLN A 78 -0.54 23.42 20.42
CA GLN A 78 -0.93 23.90 19.09
C GLN A 78 -0.40 22.99 17.99
N GLU A 79 0.86 22.57 18.09
CA GLU A 79 1.50 21.62 17.17
C GLU A 79 0.86 20.24 17.26
N TRP A 80 0.48 19.82 18.47
CA TRP A 80 -0.27 18.59 18.68
C TRP A 80 -1.63 18.62 17.95
N GLN A 81 -2.41 19.68 18.16
CA GLN A 81 -3.73 19.86 17.53
C GLN A 81 -3.62 19.99 16.01
N HIS A 82 -2.61 20.72 15.52
CA HIS A 82 -2.39 20.88 14.09
C HIS A 82 -2.10 19.53 13.42
N THR A 83 -1.16 18.77 13.96
CA THR A 83 -0.82 17.43 13.45
C THR A 83 -2.01 16.48 13.56
N ASP A 84 -2.76 16.54 14.65
CA ASP A 84 -3.97 15.73 14.82
C ASP A 84 -5.00 16.00 13.71
N SER A 85 -5.24 17.28 13.40
CA SER A 85 -6.14 17.67 12.32
C SER A 85 -5.69 17.12 10.96
N LEU A 86 -4.38 17.10 10.70
CA LEU A 86 -3.81 16.55 9.47
C LEU A 86 -3.90 15.02 9.41
N LEU A 87 -3.70 14.32 10.54
CA LEU A 87 -3.88 12.87 10.61
C LEU A 87 -5.35 12.46 10.38
N ASN A 88 -6.30 13.29 10.83
CA ASN A 88 -7.73 13.09 10.52
C ASN A 88 -7.99 13.18 9.01
N VAL A 89 -7.44 14.21 8.35
CA VAL A 89 -7.52 14.35 6.89
C VAL A 89 -6.82 13.19 6.18
N GLN A 90 -5.66 12.74 6.68
CA GLN A 90 -4.93 11.61 6.11
C GLN A 90 -5.75 10.32 6.17
N LEU A 91 -6.47 10.07 7.27
CA LEU A 91 -7.31 8.88 7.40
C LEU A 91 -8.45 8.89 6.38
N GLU A 92 -9.15 10.02 6.25
CA GLU A 92 -10.24 10.15 5.28
C GLU A 92 -9.73 10.02 3.83
N ASN A 93 -8.60 10.67 3.51
CA ASN A 93 -7.95 10.52 2.22
C ASN A 93 -7.52 9.07 1.96
N ALA A 94 -6.96 8.36 2.95
CA ALA A 94 -6.54 6.97 2.79
C ALA A 94 -7.74 6.06 2.47
N LYS A 95 -8.88 6.26 3.15
CA LYS A 95 -10.14 5.55 2.87
C LYS A 95 -10.64 5.85 1.46
N GLU A 96 -10.60 7.11 1.04
CA GLU A 96 -10.98 7.52 -0.32
C GLU A 96 -10.07 6.88 -1.36
N TRP A 97 -8.75 6.95 -1.18
CA TRP A 97 -7.76 6.33 -2.07
C TRP A 97 -7.98 4.83 -2.23
N ARG A 98 -8.12 4.10 -1.12
CA ARG A 98 -8.47 2.67 -1.16
C ARG A 98 -9.73 2.44 -1.99
N ASN A 99 -10.82 3.14 -1.66
CA ASN A 99 -12.11 2.92 -2.30
C ASN A 99 -12.05 3.21 -3.79
N THR A 100 -11.44 4.34 -4.19
CA THR A 100 -11.34 4.78 -5.58
C THR A 100 -10.47 3.82 -6.39
N CYS A 101 -9.28 3.48 -5.89
CA CYS A 101 -8.38 2.57 -6.60
C CYS A 101 -8.96 1.16 -6.72
N LEU A 102 -9.47 0.57 -5.63
CA LEU A 102 -10.01 -0.79 -5.67
C LEU A 102 -11.25 -0.88 -6.55
N LYS A 103 -12.15 0.12 -6.52
CA LYS A 103 -13.30 0.17 -7.44
C LYS A 103 -12.85 0.31 -8.89
N TYR A 104 -11.87 1.15 -9.18
CA TYR A 104 -11.31 1.28 -10.52
C TYR A 104 -10.77 -0.06 -11.03
N PHE A 105 -9.87 -0.73 -10.28
CA PHE A 105 -9.32 -2.01 -10.70
C PHE A 105 -10.37 -3.13 -10.73
N GLN A 106 -11.39 -3.08 -9.88
CA GLN A 106 -12.53 -4.00 -9.92
C GLN A 106 -13.27 -3.95 -11.26
N THR A 107 -13.33 -2.79 -11.93
CA THR A 107 -13.92 -2.69 -13.26
C THR A 107 -13.21 -3.57 -14.30
N PHE A 108 -11.93 -3.90 -14.07
CA PHE A 108 -11.13 -4.77 -14.93
C PHE A 108 -11.03 -6.20 -14.40
N SER A 109 -10.80 -6.36 -13.09
CA SER A 109 -10.66 -7.69 -12.48
C SER A 109 -11.98 -8.47 -12.47
N LYS A 110 -13.12 -7.78 -12.37
CA LYS A 110 -14.46 -8.36 -12.18
C LYS A 110 -14.57 -9.26 -10.94
N MET A 111 -13.61 -9.15 -10.02
CA MET A 111 -13.58 -9.91 -8.78
C MET A 111 -14.15 -9.08 -7.64
N LYS A 112 -14.70 -9.74 -6.61
CA LYS A 112 -15.16 -9.04 -5.40
C LYS A 112 -13.99 -8.35 -4.71
N ILE A 113 -14.21 -7.16 -4.17
CA ILE A 113 -13.23 -6.52 -3.27
C ILE A 113 -13.22 -7.31 -1.96
N TYR A 114 -12.03 -7.59 -1.45
CA TYR A 114 -11.83 -8.21 -0.15
C TYR A 114 -11.60 -7.09 0.87
N GLU A 115 -12.33 -7.13 1.97
CA GLU A 115 -12.20 -6.19 3.10
C GLU A 115 -11.24 -6.75 4.15
#